data_AF-A0A7S1A6C1-F1
#
_entry.id   AF-A0A7S1A6C1-F1
#
_cell.length_a   1.000
_cell.length_b   1.000
_cell.length_c   1.000
_cell.angle_alpha   90.00
_cell.angle_beta   90.00
_cell.angle_gamma   90.00
#
_symmetry.space_group_name_H-M   'P 1'
#
loop_
_entity.id
_entity.type
_entity.pdbx_description
1 polymer ?
#
loop_
_entity_poly.entity_id
_entity_poly.type
_entity_poly.pdbx_seq_one_letter_code
_entity_poly.pdbx_strand_id
1 'polypeptide(L)'
;MSLRFGQCSTWFLPIFLVVPWFFALAVPADEHYGKGFRPPSFRRLWTDTQWYHANFGIGCDDTCADENRICVEDSWPDSTDDYSEFLEIAASLGVTCRYFLSGTTFSDVNPSTFYYYVYGQLSLICAWRSEATGDRCSNPPESYHQRFCPCALTTTTTTTTTTTTT
;
A
#
# COMPACT_ATOMS: atom_id res chain seq x y z
N MET A 1 45.16 18.67 54.97
CA MET A 1 43.84 18.02 55.16
C MET A 1 43.91 16.65 54.52
N SER A 2 43.93 15.62 55.37
CA SER A 2 44.12 14.21 55.01
C SER A 2 42.78 13.52 54.75
N LEU A 3 42.77 12.62 53.75
CA LEU A 3 42.10 11.30 53.68
C LEU A 3 40.55 11.30 53.75
N ARG A 4 39.76 10.54 52.98
CA ARG A 4 39.87 9.14 52.57
C ARG A 4 39.02 8.86 51.31
N PHE A 5 39.56 8.04 50.41
CA PHE A 5 38.79 7.19 49.49
C PHE A 5 38.06 6.11 50.32
N GLY A 6 36.76 5.94 50.08
CA GLY A 6 35.97 4.84 50.63
C GLY A 6 35.58 3.86 49.52
N GLN A 7 36.22 2.70 49.50
CA GLN A 7 35.73 1.47 48.87
C GLN A 7 34.54 0.91 49.66
N CYS A 8 33.57 0.33 48.94
CA CYS A 8 32.70 -0.81 49.32
C CYS A 8 31.57 -0.88 48.27
N SER A 9 31.04 -2.01 47.85
CA SER A 9 31.34 -3.41 48.05
C SER A 9 30.55 -4.14 46.96
N THR A 10 31.19 -5.10 46.31
CA THR A 10 30.58 -6.05 45.38
C THR A 10 29.52 -6.90 46.08
N TRP A 11 28.29 -6.90 45.56
CA TRP A 11 27.34 -7.99 45.77
C TRP A 11 26.80 -8.46 44.42
N PHE A 12 27.34 -9.59 43.99
CA PHE A 12 26.73 -10.49 43.03
C PHE A 12 25.46 -11.09 43.66
N LEU A 13 24.33 -10.97 42.97
CA LEU A 13 23.18 -11.85 43.16
C LEU A 13 22.77 -12.41 41.79
N PRO A 14 22.83 -13.74 41.58
CA PRO A 14 22.26 -14.36 40.39
C PRO A 14 20.76 -14.56 40.64
N ILE A 15 19.91 -13.75 40.00
CA ILE A 15 18.46 -14.02 39.97
C ILE A 15 18.21 -15.05 38.89
N PHE A 16 18.04 -16.28 39.34
CA PHE A 16 17.50 -17.40 38.59
C PHE A 16 16.05 -17.12 38.16
N LEU A 17 15.79 -17.41 36.89
CA LEU A 17 14.61 -18.10 36.36
C LEU A 17 13.25 -17.81 37.01
N VAL A 18 12.42 -17.03 36.31
CA VAL A 18 11.02 -17.42 36.07
C VAL A 18 10.65 -16.94 34.67
N VAL A 19 10.64 -17.85 33.69
CA VAL A 19 9.94 -17.62 32.41
C VAL A 19 8.51 -18.15 32.63
N PRO A 20 7.51 -17.29 32.86
CA PRO A 20 6.14 -17.75 32.89
C PRO A 20 5.72 -18.12 31.46
N TRP A 21 5.37 -19.39 31.31
CA TRP A 21 4.65 -19.94 30.18
C TRP A 21 3.35 -19.14 29.97
N PHE A 22 3.35 -18.22 29.01
CA PHE A 22 2.10 -17.71 28.48
C PHE A 22 1.57 -18.71 27.46
N PHE A 23 0.65 -19.54 27.96
CA PHE A 23 -0.41 -20.13 27.15
C PHE A 23 -1.16 -18.99 26.44
N ALA A 24 -0.80 -18.72 25.19
CA ALA A 24 -1.66 -17.98 24.28
C ALA A 24 -2.62 -18.99 23.65
N LEU A 25 -3.83 -18.99 24.21
CA LEU A 25 -5.00 -19.72 23.76
C LEU A 25 -5.21 -19.49 22.27
N ALA A 26 -5.40 -20.60 21.56
CA ALA A 26 -5.94 -20.61 20.20
C ALA A 26 -7.26 -19.83 20.19
N VAL A 27 -7.30 -18.75 19.41
CA VAL A 27 -8.54 -18.03 19.09
C VAL A 27 -9.25 -18.85 18.01
N PRO A 28 -10.46 -19.37 18.26
CA PRO A 28 -11.27 -19.95 17.19
C PRO A 28 -11.68 -18.84 16.23
N ALA A 29 -11.33 -19.02 14.95
CA ALA A 29 -11.88 -18.24 13.86
C ALA A 29 -13.35 -18.62 13.71
N ASP A 30 -14.26 -17.80 14.25
CA ASP A 30 -15.69 -17.95 13.99
C ASP A 30 -16.16 -16.97 12.93
N GLU A 31 -16.93 -17.56 12.02
CA GLU A 31 -17.59 -16.96 10.87
C GLU A 31 -18.56 -15.86 11.28
N HIS A 32 -18.49 -14.72 10.59
CA HIS A 32 -19.70 -13.97 10.27
C HIS A 32 -19.66 -13.42 8.84
N TYR A 33 -20.29 -14.20 7.96
CA TYR A 33 -21.33 -13.81 7.02
C TYR A 33 -21.05 -12.64 6.04
N GLY A 34 -20.87 -13.01 4.77
CA GLY A 34 -20.55 -12.10 3.70
C GLY A 34 -21.73 -11.37 3.06
N LYS A 35 -21.38 -10.48 2.14
CA LYS A 35 -22.22 -9.97 1.05
C LYS A 35 -21.32 -9.61 -0.13
N GLY A 36 -21.64 -10.12 -1.32
CA GLY A 36 -21.03 -9.71 -2.58
C GLY A 36 -20.08 -10.71 -3.22
N PHE A 37 -20.46 -11.99 -3.33
CA PHE A 37 -19.76 -12.90 -4.25
C PHE A 37 -20.07 -12.46 -5.69
N ARG A 38 -19.28 -11.53 -6.23
CA ARG A 38 -19.23 -11.32 -7.68
C ARG A 38 -18.82 -12.67 -8.30
N PRO A 39 -19.56 -13.22 -9.27
CA PRO A 39 -19.18 -14.47 -9.90
C PRO A 39 -17.77 -14.34 -10.51
N PRO A 40 -16.92 -15.38 -10.47
CA PRO A 40 -15.59 -15.35 -11.06
C PRO A 40 -15.67 -15.47 -12.59
N SER A 41 -16.37 -14.56 -13.26
CA SER A 41 -16.17 -14.39 -14.70
C SER A 41 -14.88 -13.60 -14.89
N PHE A 42 -13.81 -14.32 -15.20
CA PHE A 42 -12.45 -13.83 -15.46
C PHE A 42 -11.68 -13.29 -14.23
N ARG A 43 -11.32 -14.19 -13.31
CA ARG A 43 -10.03 -14.02 -12.62
C ARG A 43 -8.91 -14.14 -13.67
N ARG A 44 -8.54 -13.03 -14.31
CA ARG A 44 -7.17 -12.92 -14.82
C ARG A 44 -6.25 -13.12 -13.62
N LEU A 45 -5.22 -13.92 -13.83
CA LEU A 45 -4.17 -14.25 -12.87
C LEU A 45 -3.36 -12.98 -12.53
N TRP A 46 -3.91 -12.04 -11.78
CA TRP A 46 -3.19 -10.87 -11.29
C TRP A 46 -2.49 -11.19 -9.97
N THR A 47 -1.78 -12.32 -9.90
CA THR A 47 -0.94 -12.67 -8.74
C THR A 47 0.40 -11.90 -8.73
N ASP A 48 0.55 -10.88 -9.59
CA ASP A 48 1.80 -10.14 -9.80
C ASP A 48 1.57 -8.64 -10.06
N THR A 49 0.55 -8.06 -9.41
CA THR A 49 0.40 -6.59 -9.37
C THR A 49 1.41 -6.02 -8.37
N GLN A 50 2.30 -5.17 -8.87
CA GLN A 50 3.26 -4.42 -8.07
C GLN A 50 2.93 -2.94 -8.15
N TRP A 51 3.01 -2.25 -7.01
CA TRP A 51 2.74 -0.82 -6.93
C TRP A 51 4.02 -0.01 -7.17
N TYR A 52 3.84 1.14 -7.82
CA TYR A 52 4.90 2.10 -8.12
C TYR A 52 4.46 3.51 -7.72
N HIS A 53 5.42 4.36 -7.34
CA HIS A 53 5.17 5.79 -7.05
C HIS A 53 5.72 6.64 -8.18
N ALA A 54 4.82 7.21 -8.99
CA ALA A 54 5.15 7.98 -10.16
C ALA A 54 5.86 9.30 -9.80
N ASN A 55 6.65 9.81 -10.75
CA ASN A 55 7.17 11.17 -10.66
C ASN A 55 6.05 12.21 -10.84
N PHE A 56 6.33 13.45 -10.46
CA PHE A 56 5.39 14.56 -10.57
C PHE A 56 4.87 14.75 -12.01
N GLY A 57 3.55 14.76 -12.18
CA GLY A 57 2.90 14.95 -13.48
C GLY A 57 2.93 13.73 -14.40
N ILE A 58 3.45 12.58 -13.96
CA ILE A 58 3.51 11.36 -14.78
C ILE A 58 2.30 10.47 -14.50
N GLY A 59 1.68 9.97 -15.57
CA GLY A 59 0.53 9.06 -15.52
C GLY A 59 0.92 7.61 -15.21
N CYS A 60 -0.07 6.77 -14.92
CA CYS A 60 0.20 5.38 -14.58
C CYS A 60 0.54 4.50 -15.78
N ASP A 61 0.01 4.79 -16.96
CA ASP A 61 0.44 4.08 -18.18
C ASP A 61 1.93 4.27 -18.46
N ASP A 62 2.43 5.51 -18.40
CA ASP A 62 3.84 5.81 -18.60
C ASP A 62 4.70 5.17 -17.49
N THR A 63 4.28 5.32 -16.23
CA THR A 63 4.99 4.74 -15.08
C THR A 63 5.12 3.21 -15.19
N CYS A 64 4.04 2.53 -15.58
CA CYS A 64 4.08 1.08 -15.75
C CYS A 64 4.88 0.67 -17.00
N ALA A 65 4.80 1.44 -18.09
CA ALA A 65 5.53 1.18 -19.32
C ALA A 65 7.06 1.25 -19.12
N ASP A 66 7.53 2.24 -18.34
CA ASP A 66 8.95 2.36 -17.96
C ASP A 66 9.48 1.10 -17.22
N GLU A 67 8.58 0.39 -16.55
CA GLU A 67 8.85 -0.83 -15.79
C GLU A 67 8.57 -2.12 -16.61
N ASN A 68 8.31 -2.00 -17.91
CA ASN A 68 7.89 -3.10 -18.81
C ASN A 68 6.62 -3.83 -18.32
N ARG A 69 5.68 -3.07 -17.75
CA ARG A 69 4.42 -3.54 -17.18
C ARG A 69 3.24 -2.78 -17.80
N ILE A 70 2.03 -3.23 -17.45
CA ILE A 70 0.77 -2.57 -17.81
C ILE A 70 0.06 -2.08 -16.55
N CYS A 71 -0.58 -0.91 -16.62
CA CYS A 71 -1.43 -0.42 -15.55
C CYS A 71 -2.69 -1.30 -15.42
N VAL A 72 -3.11 -1.58 -14.18
CA VAL A 72 -4.24 -2.48 -13.87
C VAL A 72 -5.37 -1.74 -13.19
N GLU A 73 -6.38 -1.35 -13.97
CA GLU A 73 -7.52 -0.56 -13.50
C GLU A 73 -8.40 -1.26 -12.46
N ASP A 74 -8.38 -2.59 -12.40
CA ASP A 74 -9.15 -3.34 -11.39
C ASP A 74 -8.38 -3.53 -10.07
N SER A 75 -7.11 -3.10 -9.98
CA SER A 75 -6.27 -3.30 -8.77
C SER A 75 -6.34 -2.14 -7.79
N TRP A 76 -7.07 -1.09 -8.12
CA TRP A 76 -7.15 0.06 -7.24
C TRP A 76 -8.12 -0.18 -6.07
N PRO A 77 -7.79 0.30 -4.85
CA PRO A 77 -8.70 0.29 -3.72
C PRO A 77 -10.00 1.06 -4.06
N ASP A 78 -11.15 0.39 -3.95
CA ASP A 78 -12.48 0.87 -4.37
C ASP A 78 -13.50 0.96 -3.21
N SER A 79 -13.08 0.60 -1.99
CA SER A 79 -13.89 0.66 -0.79
C SER A 79 -13.21 1.46 0.33
N THR A 80 -14.01 2.03 1.25
CA THR A 80 -13.47 2.71 2.44
C THR A 80 -12.71 1.77 3.38
N ASP A 81 -12.97 0.46 3.32
CA ASP A 81 -12.20 -0.53 4.08
C ASP A 81 -10.81 -0.73 3.43
N ASP A 82 -10.66 -0.44 2.14
CA ASP A 82 -9.37 -0.46 1.42
C ASP A 82 -8.51 0.77 1.72
N TYR A 83 -8.99 1.70 2.56
CA TYR A 83 -8.21 2.82 3.04
C TYR A 83 -6.93 2.37 3.76
N SER A 84 -7.02 1.33 4.60
CA SER A 84 -5.84 0.78 5.27
C SER A 84 -4.86 0.14 4.28
N GLU A 85 -5.38 -0.47 3.21
CA GLU A 85 -4.56 -1.04 2.15
C GLU A 85 -3.76 0.04 1.43
N PHE A 86 -4.37 1.19 1.12
CA PHE A 86 -3.64 2.32 0.53
C PHE A 86 -2.50 2.80 1.44
N LEU A 87 -2.70 2.87 2.75
CA LEU A 87 -1.65 3.27 3.69
C LEU A 87 -0.48 2.27 3.70
N GLU A 88 -0.77 0.98 3.60
CA GLU A 88 0.24 -0.07 3.50
C GLU A 88 1.02 0.02 2.18
N ILE A 89 0.32 0.27 1.06
CA ILE A 89 0.94 0.52 -0.25
C ILE A 89 1.89 1.72 -0.17
N ALA A 90 1.43 2.86 0.35
CA ALA A 90 2.25 4.06 0.47
C ALA A 90 3.48 3.82 1.35
N ALA A 91 3.31 3.16 2.49
CA ALA A 91 4.40 2.82 3.39
C ALA A 91 5.42 1.87 2.74
N SER A 92 4.97 0.88 1.96
CA SER A 92 5.84 -0.06 1.24
C SER A 92 6.72 0.64 0.20
N LEU A 93 6.27 1.78 -0.33
CA LEU A 93 6.99 2.62 -1.28
C LEU A 93 7.82 3.72 -0.61
N GLY A 94 7.95 3.69 0.72
CA GLY A 94 8.70 4.68 1.49
C GLY A 94 8.01 6.04 1.62
N VAL A 95 6.72 6.12 1.26
CA VAL A 95 5.93 7.35 1.37
C VAL A 95 5.23 7.40 2.72
N THR A 96 5.56 8.42 3.52
CA THR A 96 4.89 8.64 4.81
C THR A 96 3.78 9.69 4.66
N CYS A 97 2.54 9.26 4.76
CA CYS A 97 1.36 10.13 4.72
C CYS A 97 1.13 10.83 6.07
N ARG A 98 1.74 12.00 6.28
CA ARG A 98 1.51 12.80 7.52
C ARG A 98 0.12 13.43 7.55
N TYR A 99 -0.37 13.85 6.39
CA TYR A 99 -1.68 14.44 6.23
C TYR A 99 -2.42 13.69 5.15
N PHE A 100 -3.71 13.53 5.38
CA PHE A 100 -4.58 12.80 4.48
C PHE A 100 -5.80 13.63 4.11
N LEU A 101 -6.17 13.59 2.84
CA LEU A 101 -7.39 14.18 2.33
C LEU A 101 -8.26 13.07 1.75
N SER A 102 -9.32 12.70 2.48
CA SER A 102 -10.40 11.84 1.97
C SER A 102 -11.36 12.65 1.09
N GLY A 103 -11.95 12.00 0.08
CA GLY A 103 -13.11 12.55 -0.63
C GLY A 103 -12.82 13.81 -1.44
N THR A 104 -11.59 13.97 -1.94
CA THR A 104 -11.21 15.14 -2.73
C THR A 104 -11.95 15.18 -4.08
N THR A 105 -12.03 16.39 -4.65
CA THR A 105 -12.49 16.63 -6.02
C THR A 105 -11.58 16.01 -7.09
N PHE A 106 -10.43 15.46 -6.69
CA PHE A 106 -9.39 14.90 -7.56
C PHE A 106 -9.56 13.37 -7.75
N SER A 107 -10.79 12.88 -7.96
CA SER A 107 -11.10 11.43 -8.03
C SER A 107 -10.26 10.67 -9.04
N ASP A 108 -10.00 11.33 -10.15
CA ASP A 108 -9.36 10.81 -11.35
C ASP A 108 -7.86 10.59 -11.20
N VAL A 109 -7.23 11.27 -10.23
CA VAL A 109 -5.79 11.13 -9.95
C VAL A 109 -5.50 10.34 -8.67
N ASN A 110 -6.53 9.91 -7.94
CA ASN A 110 -6.39 9.15 -6.70
C ASN A 110 -6.08 7.68 -6.96
N PRO A 111 -5.30 7.03 -6.08
CA PRO A 111 -4.44 7.60 -5.03
C PRO A 111 -3.26 8.42 -5.56
N SER A 112 -2.98 9.54 -4.91
CA SER A 112 -1.83 10.40 -5.20
C SER A 112 -1.22 11.03 -3.96
N THR A 113 -0.02 11.60 -4.13
CA THR A 113 0.57 12.57 -3.21
C THR A 113 0.83 13.90 -3.89
N PHE A 114 0.77 14.99 -3.12
CA PHE A 114 1.17 16.32 -3.56
C PHE A 114 1.66 17.17 -2.38
N TYR A 115 2.40 18.24 -2.67
CA TYR A 115 2.86 19.16 -1.64
C TYR A 115 1.84 20.27 -1.39
N TYR A 116 1.55 20.53 -0.11
CA TYR A 116 0.67 21.63 0.30
C TYR A 116 1.16 22.27 1.59
N TYR A 117 0.85 23.55 1.80
CA TYR A 117 1.17 24.25 3.04
C TYR A 117 0.12 23.95 4.12
N VAL A 118 0.51 23.22 5.15
CA VAL A 118 -0.31 22.96 6.34
C VAL A 118 0.28 23.72 7.51
N TYR A 119 -0.50 24.63 8.10
CA TYR A 119 -0.05 25.53 9.18
C TYR A 119 1.24 26.30 8.86
N GLY A 120 1.40 26.73 7.60
CA GLY A 120 2.59 27.47 7.13
C GLY A 120 3.82 26.60 6.86
N GLN A 121 3.71 25.27 6.93
CA GLN A 121 4.80 24.34 6.61
C GLN A 121 4.47 23.52 5.37
N LEU A 122 5.41 23.45 4.43
CA LEU A 122 5.28 22.59 3.26
C LEU A 122 5.29 21.13 3.69
N SER A 123 4.21 20.41 3.38
CA SER A 123 4.00 19.03 3.81
C SER A 123 3.52 18.18 2.64
N LEU A 124 3.91 16.90 2.64
CA LEU A 124 3.38 15.92 1.69
C LEU A 124 2.00 15.47 2.17
N ILE A 125 1.00 15.66 1.31
CA ILE A 125 -0.37 15.22 1.51
C ILE A 125 -0.59 13.96 0.69
N CYS A 126 -1.23 12.95 1.27
CA CYS A 126 -1.77 11.82 0.53
C CYS A 126 -3.26 12.04 0.29
N ALA A 127 -3.71 11.86 -0.95
CA ALA A 127 -5.11 11.96 -1.33
C ALA A 127 -5.59 10.62 -1.86
N TRP A 128 -6.75 10.19 -1.36
CA TRP A 128 -7.42 9.00 -1.85
C TRP A 128 -8.94 9.09 -1.61
N ARG A 129 -9.70 8.40 -2.47
CA ARG A 129 -11.12 8.13 -2.29
C ARG A 129 -11.51 6.82 -2.97
N SER A 130 -12.51 6.14 -2.43
CA SER A 130 -13.05 4.87 -2.93
C SER A 130 -13.70 5.00 -4.31
N GLU A 131 -14.41 6.10 -4.54
CA GLU A 131 -15.17 6.31 -5.78
C GLU A 131 -14.33 7.07 -6.81
N ALA A 132 -13.42 6.39 -7.50
CA ALA A 132 -12.79 6.97 -8.68
C ALA A 132 -13.82 7.11 -9.81
N THR A 133 -13.75 8.21 -10.55
CA THR A 133 -14.59 8.46 -11.72
C THR A 133 -13.71 8.43 -12.96
N GLY A 134 -14.00 7.54 -13.90
CA GLY A 134 -13.26 7.41 -15.17
C GLY A 134 -12.13 6.39 -15.13
N ASP A 135 -11.36 6.33 -16.22
CA ASP A 135 -10.19 5.48 -16.37
C ASP A 135 -8.99 6.13 -15.70
N ARG A 136 -8.50 5.54 -14.61
CA ARG A 136 -7.36 6.07 -13.87
C ARG A 136 -6.05 5.77 -14.56
N CYS A 137 -5.87 4.67 -15.27
CA CYS A 137 -4.59 4.37 -15.92
C CYS A 137 -4.20 5.43 -16.96
N SER A 138 -5.17 5.79 -17.80
CA SER A 138 -4.98 6.72 -18.93
C SER A 138 -5.02 8.20 -18.55
N ASN A 139 -5.46 8.57 -17.34
CA ASN A 139 -5.63 9.97 -16.97
C ASN A 139 -4.32 10.59 -16.41
N PRO A 140 -3.69 11.53 -17.11
CA PRO A 140 -2.49 12.18 -16.60
C PRO A 140 -2.85 13.09 -15.42
N PRO A 141 -2.06 13.07 -14.33
CA PRO A 141 -2.25 14.01 -13.23
C PRO A 141 -1.79 15.43 -13.58
N GLU A 142 -2.24 16.41 -12.81
CA GLU A 142 -1.61 17.73 -12.81
C GLU A 142 -0.14 17.64 -12.38
N SER A 143 0.68 18.60 -12.81
CA SER A 143 2.15 18.56 -12.68
C SER A 143 2.67 18.55 -11.23
N TYR A 144 1.82 18.77 -10.24
CA TYR A 144 2.17 18.77 -8.82
C TYR A 144 1.65 17.53 -8.06
N HIS A 145 1.06 16.57 -8.76
CA HIS A 145 0.66 15.28 -8.20
C HIS A 145 1.65 14.17 -8.61
N GLN A 146 1.87 13.24 -7.70
CA GLN A 146 2.53 11.96 -7.92
C GLN A 146 1.52 10.85 -7.68
N ARG A 147 1.38 9.92 -8.61
CA ARG A 147 0.37 8.86 -8.50
C ARG A 147 0.97 7.58 -7.95
N PHE A 148 0.17 6.82 -7.21
CA PHE A 148 0.48 5.43 -6.93
C PHE A 148 -0.09 4.62 -8.08
N CYS A 149 0.67 3.73 -8.70
CA CYS A 149 0.26 3.05 -9.93
C CYS A 149 0.34 1.54 -9.75
N PRO A 150 -0.77 0.80 -9.90
CA PRO A 150 -0.76 -0.64 -9.88
C PRO A 150 -0.34 -1.17 -11.26
N CYS A 151 0.83 -1.81 -11.32
CA CYS A 151 1.43 -2.31 -12.54
C CYS A 151 1.59 -3.84 -12.50
N ALA A 152 1.10 -4.55 -13.50
CA ALA A 152 1.29 -5.99 -13.64
C ALA A 152 2.15 -6.34 -14.85
N LEU A 153 2.83 -7.49 -14.80
CA LEU A 153 3.50 -8.01 -15.98
C LEU A 153 2.49 -8.21 -17.10
N THR A 154 2.90 -7.86 -18.31
CA THR A 154 2.14 -8.15 -19.52
C THR A 154 2.03 -9.66 -19.67
N THR A 155 0.89 -10.22 -19.28
CA THR A 155 0.64 -11.65 -19.50
C THR A 155 0.46 -11.84 -21.00
N THR A 156 1.52 -12.26 -21.68
CA THR A 156 1.41 -12.68 -23.07
C THR A 156 0.54 -13.93 -23.07
N THR A 157 -0.75 -13.75 -23.35
CA THR A 157 -1.68 -14.86 -23.48
C THR A 157 -1.34 -15.54 -24.80
N THR A 158 -0.43 -16.51 -24.77
CA THR A 158 -0.20 -17.40 -25.91
C THR A 158 -1.49 -18.19 -26.13
N THR A 159 -2.35 -17.71 -27.03
CA THR A 159 -3.52 -18.45 -27.48
C THR A 159 -3.02 -19.64 -28.29
N THR A 160 -2.90 -20.79 -27.65
CA THR A 160 -2.69 -22.07 -28.35
C THR A 160 -4.00 -22.42 -29.07
N THR A 161 -4.11 -22.03 -30.33
CA THR A 161 -5.20 -22.47 -31.20
C THR A 161 -4.97 -23.94 -31.56
N THR A 162 -5.65 -24.85 -30.85
CA THR A 162 -5.70 -26.27 -31.22
C THR A 162 -6.66 -26.44 -32.39
N THR A 163 -6.13 -26.50 -33.61
CA THR A 163 -6.91 -26.84 -34.81
C THR A 163 -7.22 -28.34 -34.81
N THR A 164 -8.43 -28.72 -34.40
CA THR A 164 -8.95 -30.08 -34.59
C THR A 164 -9.36 -30.26 -36.06
N THR A 165 -8.67 -31.14 -36.77
CA THR A 165 -9.02 -31.52 -38.15
C THR A 165 -9.89 -32.78 -38.08
N THR A 166 -11.10 -32.70 -38.63
CA THR A 166 -12.04 -33.83 -38.80
C THR A 166 -11.86 -34.50 -40.14
#